data_AF-A0AAV4DYR9-F1
#
_entry.id   AF-A0AAV4DYR9-F1
#
_cell.length_a   1.000
_cell.length_b   1.000
_cell.length_c   1.000
_cell.angle_alpha   90.00
_cell.angle_beta   90.00
_cell.angle_gamma   90.00
#
_symmetry.space_group_name_H-M   'P 1'
#
loop_
_entity.id
_entity.type
_entity.pdbx_description
1 polymer ?
#
loop_
_entity_poly.entity_id
_entity_poly.type
_entity_poly.pdbx_seq_one_letter_code
_entity_poly.pdbx_strand_id
1 'polypeptide(L)'
;MKTLKFQSVESKSLTPSVWGLLGCAKIPHLWGSNSGCSNSSEYHTTRPLKRPALEINAMDTAGSGPINRLCLLSRAGSRNQKGRVFMESFELLPQWDNSTISNEEPQESELGRETNQNDEESNNFNDAEVDGQNNENEKETNMYNDNDKGINTDITIALVNAMESEVNRLSTAVIDAKSMLKEFTYNKHFFENNDERVKSYTGLPTFAILWQLTTFLCPSLGQTTSINPFQRVILVLFKLKLNMPNQVLGDMFHVSSSTVSKIFLETLDVMYFLYINLKQLIVWPERENLRKTMPKEFIKVYGRRVTIIIDCFEIFIEKPSSVKSQAETFSSYKHHNAAKYLIGVTPQATVSFLSKGWGGRTNDKHVTETSGFLDNLQHGDLILADREFDISESVALKHAEVKIPAFTKGRKQLPASEIIATRKLARLRIHVERVIGSARNKYSILQSTIPITFLQSRDDDDCVILDKIVTVCFSLLNLCPALVK
;
A
#
# COMPACT_ATOMS: atom_id res chain seq x y z
N MET A 1 -7.64 -10.32 24.91
CA MET A 1 -7.00 -11.10 23.82
C MET A 1 -8.08 -11.90 23.09
N LYS A 2 -8.53 -11.44 21.91
CA LYS A 2 -9.41 -12.22 21.03
C LYS A 2 -8.52 -13.08 20.14
N THR A 3 -8.37 -14.37 20.46
CA THR A 3 -7.56 -15.32 19.68
C THR A 3 -8.43 -15.96 18.60
N LEU A 4 -7.93 -15.97 17.36
CA LEU A 4 -8.39 -16.77 16.22
C LEU A 4 -9.89 -16.69 15.90
N LYS A 5 -10.27 -15.70 15.09
CA LYS A 5 -11.50 -15.76 14.29
C LYS A 5 -11.14 -15.88 12.81
N PHE A 6 -10.78 -17.09 12.37
CA PHE A 6 -11.15 -17.43 11.00
C PHE A 6 -12.67 -17.47 10.94
N GLN A 7 -13.30 -17.15 9.81
CA GLN A 7 -14.75 -17.32 9.67
C GLN A 7 -15.09 -18.80 9.94
N SER A 8 -15.58 -19.09 11.15
CA SER A 8 -15.94 -20.43 11.56
C SER A 8 -17.33 -20.74 11.01
N VAL A 9 -17.51 -21.99 10.60
CA VAL A 9 -18.80 -22.56 10.22
C VAL A 9 -19.74 -22.53 11.43
N GLU A 10 -20.54 -21.48 11.56
CA GLU A 10 -21.73 -21.50 12.42
C GLU A 10 -22.92 -20.98 11.59
N SER A 11 -23.75 -21.90 11.13
CA SER A 11 -25.11 -21.60 10.67
C SER A 11 -25.92 -21.11 11.85
N LYS A 12 -26.12 -19.79 11.97
CA LYS A 12 -27.11 -19.22 12.87
C LYS A 12 -28.22 -18.59 12.06
N SER A 13 -29.37 -19.25 12.07
CA SER A 13 -30.66 -18.73 11.66
C SER A 13 -30.92 -17.41 12.39
N LEU A 14 -30.98 -16.30 11.65
CA LEU A 14 -31.40 -15.02 12.18
C LEU A 14 -32.93 -14.97 12.20
N THR A 15 -33.51 -15.00 13.41
CA THR A 15 -34.84 -14.46 13.67
C THR A 15 -34.71 -12.97 14.04
N PRO A 16 -35.65 -12.10 13.63
CA PRO A 16 -35.55 -10.67 13.90
C PRO A 16 -36.25 -10.30 15.21
N SER A 17 -35.52 -9.75 16.17
CA SER A 17 -36.13 -8.88 17.19
C SER A 17 -35.10 -7.97 17.86
N VAL A 18 -35.64 -6.82 18.30
CA VAL A 18 -35.07 -5.82 19.22
C VAL A 18 -34.30 -4.67 18.55
N TRP A 19 -35.07 -3.72 18.03
CA TRP A 19 -34.73 -2.30 18.10
C TRP A 19 -35.34 -1.71 19.37
N GLY A 20 -34.54 -1.07 20.21
CA GLY A 20 -35.03 -0.31 21.35
C GLY A 20 -33.90 0.33 22.14
N LEU A 21 -34.04 1.65 22.35
CA LEU A 21 -33.35 2.52 23.31
C LEU A 21 -32.09 3.26 22.81
N LEU A 22 -32.34 4.46 22.26
CA LEU A 22 -31.68 5.75 22.52
C LEU A 22 -32.49 6.76 21.67
N GLY A 23 -33.30 7.65 22.20
CA GLY A 23 -32.98 8.65 23.21
C GLY A 23 -33.18 10.01 22.55
N CYS A 24 -34.35 10.61 22.77
CA CYS A 24 -34.82 11.87 22.19
C CYS A 24 -33.86 13.06 22.38
N ALA A 25 -33.69 13.87 21.33
CA ALA A 25 -33.47 15.31 21.45
C ALA A 25 -34.27 16.04 20.36
N LYS A 26 -35.18 16.91 20.83
CA LYS A 26 -36.13 17.76 20.09
C LYS A 26 -35.41 18.81 19.24
N ILE A 27 -35.90 19.11 18.02
CA ILE A 27 -36.05 20.46 17.42
C ILE A 27 -37.26 20.43 16.45
N PRO A 28 -38.08 21.49 16.33
CA PRO A 28 -39.52 21.40 16.03
C PRO A 28 -39.96 21.69 14.59
N HIS A 29 -41.19 21.25 14.30
CA HIS A 29 -42.22 21.82 13.43
C HIS A 29 -41.82 22.39 12.05
N LEU A 30 -42.31 21.71 11.00
CA LEU A 30 -43.05 22.31 9.86
C LEU A 30 -43.67 21.18 9.03
N TRP A 31 -44.96 20.92 9.27
CA TRP A 31 -45.84 20.18 8.37
C TRP A 31 -46.95 21.14 7.94
N GLY A 32 -47.04 21.41 6.64
CA GLY A 32 -48.32 21.62 5.95
C GLY A 32 -48.46 20.42 5.02
N SER A 33 -49.29 19.44 5.35
CA SER A 33 -50.73 19.36 5.08
C SER A 33 -51.04 18.82 3.69
N ASN A 34 -51.87 17.77 3.72
CA ASN A 34 -52.78 17.28 2.68
C ASN A 34 -52.17 16.52 1.48
N SER A 35 -52.78 15.48 0.91
CA SER A 35 -53.90 14.57 1.21
C SER A 35 -54.17 13.80 -0.09
N GLY A 36 -54.62 12.54 -0.03
CA GLY A 36 -55.34 11.87 -1.14
C GLY A 36 -54.42 11.15 -2.15
N CYS A 37 -54.32 9.82 -2.20
CA CYS A 37 -55.30 8.78 -2.53
C CYS A 37 -55.53 8.56 -4.05
N SER A 38 -55.49 7.28 -4.43
CA SER A 38 -56.07 6.59 -5.60
C SER A 38 -55.46 6.69 -7.02
N ASN A 39 -54.85 5.55 -7.42
CA ASN A 39 -55.15 4.65 -8.56
C ASN A 39 -55.14 5.07 -10.05
N SER A 40 -54.85 4.03 -10.88
CA SER A 40 -55.03 3.81 -12.34
C SER A 40 -54.07 4.55 -13.28
N SER A 41 -53.13 3.88 -13.94
CA SER A 41 -53.22 3.06 -15.17
C SER A 41 -53.56 3.87 -16.42
N GLU A 42 -52.61 3.99 -17.37
CA GLU A 42 -52.84 3.70 -18.80
C GLU A 42 -51.58 3.88 -19.67
N TYR A 43 -51.60 3.14 -20.77
CA TYR A 43 -50.60 3.00 -21.82
C TYR A 43 -50.57 4.22 -22.76
N HIS A 44 -49.41 4.57 -23.33
CA HIS A 44 -49.24 4.68 -24.80
C HIS A 44 -47.80 4.96 -25.25
N THR A 45 -47.44 4.19 -26.27
CA THR A 45 -46.34 4.26 -27.24
C THR A 45 -46.07 5.63 -27.87
N THR A 46 -44.80 5.96 -28.20
CA THR A 46 -44.35 6.36 -29.56
C THR A 46 -42.82 6.48 -29.66
N ARG A 47 -42.36 6.45 -30.92
CA ARG A 47 -41.07 6.03 -31.49
C ARG A 47 -40.00 7.14 -31.61
N PRO A 48 -38.77 6.82 -32.11
CA PRO A 48 -37.52 7.52 -31.84
C PRO A 48 -37.09 8.54 -32.90
N LEU A 49 -36.18 9.45 -32.52
CA LEU A 49 -35.45 10.31 -33.45
C LEU A 49 -34.04 9.76 -33.75
N LYS A 50 -33.65 9.97 -35.00
CA LYS A 50 -32.60 9.29 -35.76
C LYS A 50 -31.62 10.35 -36.27
N ARG A 51 -30.33 9.97 -36.34
CA ARG A 51 -29.21 10.49 -37.19
C ARG A 51 -28.32 11.62 -36.62
N PRO A 52 -27.09 11.83 -37.16
CA PRO A 52 -26.35 11.03 -38.15
C PRO A 52 -24.94 10.58 -37.73
N ALA A 53 -24.39 9.70 -38.56
CA ALA A 53 -23.02 9.22 -38.61
C ALA A 53 -22.03 10.28 -39.10
N LEU A 54 -20.77 10.15 -38.68
CA LEU A 54 -19.60 10.70 -39.34
C LEU A 54 -18.55 9.59 -39.43
N GLU A 55 -18.37 9.08 -40.65
CA GLU A 55 -17.22 8.29 -41.07
C GLU A 55 -15.99 9.22 -41.16
N ILE A 56 -14.86 8.79 -40.60
CA ILE A 56 -13.54 9.25 -41.04
C ILE A 56 -12.67 8.01 -41.21
N ASN A 57 -12.18 7.82 -42.44
CA ASN A 57 -11.31 6.74 -42.87
C ASN A 57 -9.86 6.93 -42.40
N ALA A 58 -9.17 5.80 -42.36
CA ALA A 58 -7.87 5.50 -41.78
C ALA A 58 -6.65 6.28 -42.32
N MET A 59 -5.64 6.41 -41.45
CA MET A 59 -4.22 6.35 -41.82
C MET A 59 -3.43 5.63 -40.71
N ASP A 60 -2.74 4.55 -41.11
CA ASP A 60 -1.73 3.82 -40.34
C ASP A 60 -0.48 4.69 -40.12
N THR A 61 0.13 4.61 -38.93
CA THR A 61 1.58 4.36 -38.74
C THR A 61 1.97 4.27 -37.25
N ALA A 62 2.57 3.13 -36.90
CA ALA A 62 3.66 2.89 -35.94
C ALA A 62 3.65 3.53 -34.53
N GLY A 63 3.63 2.65 -33.50
CA GLY A 63 4.40 2.85 -32.27
C GLY A 63 3.63 3.24 -31.01
N SER A 64 2.77 2.37 -30.46
CA SER A 64 2.19 2.56 -29.12
C SER A 64 2.90 1.71 -28.07
N GLY A 65 3.79 2.34 -27.28
CA GLY A 65 4.19 1.86 -25.96
C GLY A 65 3.02 1.91 -24.95
N PRO A 66 3.19 1.33 -23.74
CA PRO A 66 2.07 1.15 -22.82
C PRO A 66 1.57 2.49 -22.27
N ILE A 67 0.29 2.78 -22.53
CA ILE A 67 -0.44 3.92 -21.96
C ILE A 67 -0.45 3.77 -20.43
N ASN A 68 0.16 4.74 -19.74
CA ASN A 68 0.19 4.85 -18.29
C ASN A 68 -1.23 4.74 -17.70
N ARG A 69 -1.52 3.66 -16.98
CA ARG A 69 -2.83 3.39 -16.35
C ARG A 69 -3.24 4.42 -15.29
N LEU A 70 -2.32 5.23 -14.77
CA LEU A 70 -2.66 6.37 -13.92
C LEU A 70 -3.31 7.53 -14.69
N CYS A 71 -2.99 7.70 -15.98
CA CYS A 71 -3.41 8.87 -16.76
C CYS A 71 -4.88 8.79 -17.22
N LEU A 72 -5.45 7.58 -17.32
CA LEU A 72 -6.86 7.37 -17.64
C LEU A 72 -7.83 7.64 -16.47
N LEU A 73 -7.30 7.91 -15.27
CA LEU A 73 -8.10 8.16 -14.04
C LEU A 73 -8.63 9.60 -13.92
N SER A 74 -8.26 10.51 -14.83
CA SER A 74 -8.73 11.91 -14.79
C SER A 74 -10.14 12.13 -15.37
N ARG A 75 -10.72 11.18 -16.12
CA ARG A 75 -11.93 11.44 -16.93
C ARG A 75 -13.18 10.61 -16.62
N ALA A 76 -13.18 9.77 -15.59
CA ALA A 76 -14.34 8.95 -15.27
C ALA A 76 -14.70 9.02 -13.78
N GLY A 77 -15.54 9.98 -13.41
CA GLY A 77 -16.25 9.95 -12.15
C GLY A 77 -17.38 10.98 -12.10
N SER A 78 -18.58 10.56 -11.72
CA SER A 78 -19.23 11.11 -10.51
C SER A 78 -20.64 10.53 -10.31
N ARG A 79 -20.88 10.00 -9.12
CA ARG A 79 -22.06 10.33 -8.29
C ARG A 79 -21.70 10.19 -6.81
N ASN A 80 -21.10 11.23 -6.21
CA ASN A 80 -21.26 11.55 -4.79
C ASN A 80 -20.64 12.91 -4.42
N GLN A 81 -21.41 13.74 -3.72
CA GLN A 81 -21.15 15.17 -3.51
C GLN A 81 -19.99 15.47 -2.52
N LYS A 82 -19.59 14.49 -1.69
CA LYS A 82 -18.44 14.63 -0.77
C LYS A 82 -17.07 14.53 -1.45
N GLY A 83 -16.99 14.02 -2.69
CA GLY A 83 -15.75 13.94 -3.47
C GLY A 83 -15.44 15.18 -4.32
N ARG A 84 -16.37 16.15 -4.39
CA ARG A 84 -16.22 17.33 -5.27
C ARG A 84 -15.20 18.34 -4.72
N VAL A 85 -15.13 18.51 -3.39
CA VAL A 85 -14.18 19.42 -2.72
C VAL A 85 -12.73 18.93 -2.80
N PHE A 86 -12.50 17.64 -3.04
CA PHE A 86 -11.15 17.06 -3.16
C PHE A 86 -10.59 17.10 -4.59
N MET A 87 -11.46 17.20 -5.60
CA MET A 87 -11.06 17.25 -7.02
C MET A 87 -10.73 18.66 -7.52
N GLU A 88 -11.28 19.72 -6.90
CA GLU A 88 -10.98 21.12 -7.30
C GLU A 88 -9.51 21.52 -7.02
N SER A 89 -8.80 20.81 -6.13
CA SER A 89 -7.36 20.99 -5.92
C SER A 89 -6.48 20.33 -7.00
N PHE A 90 -7.07 19.53 -7.90
CA PHE A 90 -6.35 18.79 -8.94
C PHE A 90 -6.25 19.56 -10.27
N GLU A 91 -7.00 20.65 -10.45
CA GLU A 91 -7.01 21.47 -11.69
C GLU A 91 -6.16 22.76 -11.61
N LEU A 92 -5.46 23.02 -10.50
CA LEU A 92 -4.66 24.24 -10.30
C LEU A 92 -3.19 23.97 -9.96
N LEU A 93 -2.49 23.17 -10.78
CA LEU A 93 -1.02 23.14 -10.75
C LEU A 93 -0.47 23.93 -11.95
N PRO A 94 0.32 25.00 -11.74
CA PRO A 94 0.97 25.73 -12.82
C PRO A 94 1.93 24.81 -13.60
N GLN A 95 1.82 24.83 -14.93
CA GLN A 95 2.89 24.34 -15.79
C GLN A 95 4.09 25.28 -15.61
N TRP A 96 5.20 24.78 -15.06
CA TRP A 96 6.46 25.51 -15.13
C TRP A 96 7.25 25.07 -16.34
N ASP A 97 7.40 26.03 -17.25
CA ASP A 97 8.18 26.01 -18.46
C ASP A 97 9.66 26.21 -18.13
N ASN A 98 10.52 25.38 -18.72
CA ASN A 98 11.98 25.45 -18.60
C ASN A 98 12.51 26.49 -19.59
N SER A 99 12.41 27.78 -19.26
CA SER A 99 13.23 28.80 -19.90
C SER A 99 13.36 30.02 -19.00
N THR A 100 14.54 30.16 -18.36
CA THR A 100 15.34 31.40 -18.27
C THR A 100 16.52 31.08 -17.35
N ILE A 101 17.66 30.77 -17.97
CA ILE A 101 18.98 30.88 -17.35
C ILE A 101 19.39 32.34 -17.52
N SER A 102 19.62 33.04 -16.42
CA SER A 102 20.51 34.20 -16.41
C SER A 102 21.18 34.32 -15.05
N ASN A 103 22.51 34.27 -15.10
CA ASN A 103 23.45 34.52 -14.01
C ASN A 103 23.21 35.89 -13.38
N GLU A 104 23.34 35.98 -12.05
CA GLU A 104 23.84 37.19 -11.38
C GLU A 104 24.45 36.80 -10.01
N GLU A 105 25.70 37.18 -9.81
CA GLU A 105 26.49 37.08 -8.58
C GLU A 105 26.01 38.09 -7.52
N PRO A 106 26.26 37.86 -6.22
CA PRO A 106 25.75 38.70 -5.15
C PRO A 106 26.65 39.94 -4.89
N GLN A 107 26.03 41.11 -4.76
CA GLN A 107 26.64 42.31 -4.18
C GLN A 107 26.31 42.44 -2.69
N GLU A 108 27.34 42.77 -1.91
CA GLU A 108 27.28 43.17 -0.49
C GLU A 108 26.51 44.49 -0.30
N SER A 109 25.74 44.60 0.79
CA SER A 109 25.63 45.85 1.56
C SER A 109 24.93 45.66 2.93
N GLU A 110 25.70 45.96 3.97
CA GLU A 110 25.36 46.70 5.20
C GLU A 110 24.25 46.27 6.18
N LEU A 111 24.74 45.91 7.38
CA LEU A 111 24.43 46.45 8.71
C LEU A 111 22.95 46.71 9.10
N GLY A 112 22.48 45.90 10.04
CA GLY A 112 21.39 46.23 10.96
C GLY A 112 21.55 45.45 12.27
N ARG A 113 22.07 46.12 13.31
CA ARG A 113 22.04 45.66 14.70
C ARG A 113 20.59 45.69 15.20
N GLU A 114 20.17 44.68 15.97
CA GLU A 114 19.62 44.91 17.32
C GLU A 114 19.38 43.59 18.09
N THR A 115 20.07 43.52 19.24
CA THR A 115 19.70 42.95 20.56
C THR A 115 19.05 41.56 20.66
N ASN A 116 19.84 40.58 21.12
CA ASN A 116 19.32 39.42 21.84
C ASN A 116 19.47 39.63 23.35
N GLN A 117 18.35 39.45 24.04
CA GLN A 117 18.21 39.44 25.49
C GLN A 117 18.86 38.19 26.09
N ASN A 118 19.39 38.40 27.30
CA ASN A 118 19.98 37.43 28.19
C ASN A 118 18.99 36.30 28.53
N ASP A 119 19.49 35.07 28.58
CA ASP A 119 19.04 34.07 29.54
C ASP A 119 20.30 33.38 30.10
N GLU A 120 20.58 33.69 31.37
CA GLU A 120 21.56 33.03 32.21
C GLU A 120 20.97 31.71 32.71
N GLU A 121 21.63 30.59 32.46
CA GLU A 121 21.50 29.41 33.31
C GLU A 121 22.87 29.00 33.84
N SER A 122 23.04 29.31 35.13
CA SER A 122 24.08 28.86 36.03
C SER A 122 24.17 27.34 36.11
N ASN A 123 25.39 26.80 36.06
CA ASN A 123 25.71 25.55 36.75
C ASN A 123 27.08 25.65 37.42
N ASN A 124 27.01 25.79 38.75
CA ASN A 124 28.09 25.62 39.70
C ASN A 124 28.69 24.21 39.61
N PHE A 125 30.02 24.12 39.57
CA PHE A 125 30.75 23.01 40.18
C PHE A 125 31.97 23.57 40.91
N ASN A 126 31.91 23.49 42.24
CA ASN A 126 33.03 23.70 43.15
C ASN A 126 33.97 22.51 43.03
N ASP A 127 35.28 22.74 43.07
CA ASP A 127 36.21 21.82 43.71
C ASP A 127 37.49 22.53 44.21
N ALA A 128 37.65 22.45 45.53
CA ALA A 128 38.86 22.28 46.33
C ALA A 128 40.05 23.25 46.19
N GLU A 129 40.17 24.15 47.18
CA GLU A 129 41.44 24.70 47.66
C GLU A 129 42.23 23.69 48.51
N VAL A 130 43.56 23.69 48.38
CA VAL A 130 44.51 23.17 49.36
C VAL A 130 45.65 24.19 49.55
N ASP A 131 45.67 24.74 50.76
CA ASP A 131 46.78 25.16 51.64
C ASP A 131 48.17 25.57 51.09
N GLY A 132 48.72 26.65 51.68
CA GLY A 132 50.17 26.86 51.67
C GLY A 132 50.73 28.25 52.04
N GLN A 133 50.52 28.69 53.30
CA GLN A 133 51.47 29.46 54.15
C GLN A 133 52.10 30.80 53.70
N ASN A 134 51.70 31.85 54.45
CA ASN A 134 52.52 32.81 55.21
C ASN A 134 53.83 33.37 54.62
N ASN A 135 53.88 34.69 54.43
CA ASN A 135 54.69 35.56 55.31
C ASN A 135 54.39 37.06 55.13
N GLU A 136 54.34 37.72 56.28
CA GLU A 136 54.12 39.14 56.52
C GLU A 136 55.26 40.01 55.95
N ASN A 137 54.93 41.19 55.44
CA ASN A 137 55.50 42.46 55.93
C ASN A 137 54.84 43.67 55.25
N GLU A 138 54.27 44.51 56.10
CA GLU A 138 53.75 45.84 55.81
C GLU A 138 54.82 46.77 55.24
N LYS A 139 54.43 47.59 54.25
CA LYS A 139 54.73 49.03 54.20
C LYS A 139 53.88 49.68 53.12
N GLU A 140 52.90 50.45 53.57
CA GLU A 140 52.23 51.46 52.76
C GLU A 140 53.26 52.43 52.15
N THR A 141 53.19 52.62 50.84
CA THR A 141 53.50 53.92 50.24
C THR A 141 52.76 54.02 48.92
N ASN A 142 51.61 54.70 48.96
CA ASN A 142 50.95 55.23 47.78
C ASN A 142 51.92 56.18 47.06
N MET A 143 52.41 55.74 45.91
CA MET A 143 52.86 56.66 44.86
C MET A 143 52.36 56.10 43.53
N TYR A 144 51.27 56.68 43.04
CA TYR A 144 50.95 56.67 41.62
C TYR A 144 52.21 57.09 40.86
N ASN A 145 52.70 56.21 40.00
CA ASN A 145 53.42 56.60 38.79
C ASN A 145 53.31 55.45 37.79
N ASP A 146 52.79 55.82 36.63
CA ASP A 146 52.66 55.06 35.39
C ASP A 146 53.79 54.05 35.19
N ASN A 147 53.39 52.79 35.04
CA ASN A 147 54.04 51.90 34.10
C ASN A 147 52.96 50.96 33.56
N ASP A 148 52.40 51.41 32.46
CA ASP A 148 51.68 50.65 31.44
C ASP A 148 52.34 49.28 31.23
N LYS A 149 51.86 48.27 31.96
CA LYS A 149 52.07 46.87 31.62
C LYS A 149 50.90 46.48 30.76
N GLY A 150 51.01 46.80 29.48
CA GLY A 150 50.14 46.31 28.43
C GLY A 150 49.89 44.81 28.64
N ILE A 151 48.62 44.47 28.81
CA ILE A 151 48.15 43.10 28.67
C ILE A 151 48.43 42.75 27.21
N ASN A 152 49.46 41.94 26.97
CA ASN A 152 49.75 41.45 25.63
C ASN A 152 48.66 40.44 25.25
N THR A 153 47.58 40.98 24.69
CA THR A 153 46.54 40.25 23.95
C THR A 153 46.74 40.47 22.45
N ASP A 154 47.98 40.46 21.97
CA ASP A 154 48.23 40.45 20.53
C ASP A 154 47.97 39.04 20.00
N ILE A 155 46.70 38.77 19.72
CA ILE A 155 46.29 37.68 18.83
C ILE A 155 47.03 37.93 17.52
N THR A 156 48.09 37.17 17.28
CA THR A 156 48.92 37.36 16.10
C THR A 156 48.08 37.06 14.86
N ILE A 157 48.25 37.82 13.77
CA ILE A 157 47.57 37.59 12.48
C ILE A 157 47.75 36.13 12.00
N ALA A 158 48.89 35.51 12.32
CA ALA A 158 49.14 34.09 12.08
C ALA A 158 48.16 33.15 12.81
N LEU A 159 47.76 33.47 14.04
CA LEU A 159 46.76 32.72 14.81
C LEU A 159 45.36 32.90 14.22
N VAL A 160 45.01 34.11 13.78
CA VAL A 160 43.73 34.38 13.09
C VAL A 160 43.65 33.57 11.79
N ASN A 161 44.68 33.62 10.95
CA ASN A 161 44.73 32.87 9.69
C ASN A 161 44.68 31.34 9.92
N ALA A 162 45.32 30.84 10.98
CA ALA A 162 45.26 29.43 11.35
C ALA A 162 43.84 29.03 11.80
N MET A 163 43.17 29.87 12.58
CA MET A 163 41.78 29.66 12.99
C MET A 163 40.81 29.70 11.81
N GLU A 164 40.95 30.65 10.89
CA GLU A 164 40.14 30.73 9.68
C GLU A 164 40.33 29.50 8.78
N SER A 165 41.58 29.05 8.62
CA SER A 165 41.88 27.82 7.88
C SER A 165 41.21 26.59 8.52
N GLU A 166 41.19 26.51 9.85
CA GLU A 166 40.56 25.40 10.57
C GLU A 166 39.03 25.44 10.49
N VAL A 167 38.42 26.63 10.60
CA VAL A 167 36.97 26.83 10.41
C VAL A 167 36.55 26.42 9.01
N ASN A 168 37.33 26.79 7.99
CA ASN A 168 37.07 26.39 6.60
C ASN A 168 37.18 24.87 6.43
N ARG A 169 38.23 24.25 6.98
CA ARG A 169 38.43 22.79 6.94
C ARG A 169 37.28 22.03 7.61
N LEU A 170 36.87 22.46 8.80
CA LEU A 170 35.76 21.86 9.54
C LEU A 170 34.43 22.05 8.80
N SER A 171 34.21 23.22 8.19
CA SER A 171 33.02 23.50 7.39
C SER A 171 32.93 22.56 6.19
N THR A 172 34.03 22.36 5.46
CA THR A 172 34.09 21.38 4.35
C THR A 172 33.83 19.96 4.86
N ALA A 173 34.48 19.53 5.95
CA ALA A 173 34.27 18.21 6.51
C ALA A 173 32.82 17.96 6.95
N VAL A 174 32.15 18.97 7.50
CA VAL A 174 30.72 18.90 7.87
C VAL A 174 29.84 18.79 6.63
N ILE A 175 30.15 19.51 5.55
CA ILE A 175 29.41 19.42 4.27
C ILE A 175 29.56 18.01 3.69
N ASP A 176 30.78 17.48 3.66
CA ASP A 176 31.05 16.13 3.13
C ASP A 176 30.36 15.06 3.97
N ALA A 177 30.43 15.16 5.31
CA ALA A 177 29.74 14.24 6.21
C ALA A 177 28.21 14.31 6.04
N LYS A 178 27.64 15.52 5.87
CA LYS A 178 26.20 15.69 5.59
C LYS A 178 25.80 15.10 4.24
N SER A 179 26.65 15.22 3.22
CA SER A 179 26.42 14.61 1.91
C SER A 179 26.48 13.09 1.97
N MET A 180 27.48 12.52 2.66
CA MET A 180 27.54 11.08 2.91
C MET A 180 26.31 10.59 3.70
N LEU A 181 25.87 11.31 4.73
CA LEU A 181 24.68 10.94 5.50
C LEU A 181 23.40 10.94 4.65
N LYS A 182 23.29 11.83 3.65
CA LYS A 182 22.19 11.85 2.68
C LYS A 182 22.21 10.63 1.76
N GLU A 183 23.37 10.06 1.45
CA GLU A 183 23.45 8.82 0.67
C GLU A 183 23.16 7.57 1.51
N PHE A 184 23.47 7.60 2.80
CA PHE A 184 23.20 6.50 3.74
C PHE A 184 21.77 6.48 4.29
N THR A 185 20.97 7.51 4.04
CA THR A 185 19.55 7.53 4.41
C THR A 185 18.67 7.04 3.25
N TYR A 186 17.75 6.11 3.53
CA TYR A 186 16.75 5.60 2.57
C TYR A 186 15.69 6.66 2.21
N ASN A 187 16.13 7.76 1.62
CA ASN A 187 15.34 8.92 1.24
C ASN A 187 14.97 8.87 -0.26
N LYS A 188 14.29 9.92 -0.74
CA LYS A 188 13.88 10.05 -2.14
C LYS A 188 15.07 9.87 -3.11
N HIS A 189 16.18 10.55 -2.84
CA HIS A 189 17.35 10.58 -3.71
C HIS A 189 18.01 9.21 -3.84
N PHE A 190 17.98 8.40 -2.77
CA PHE A 190 18.48 7.03 -2.81
C PHE A 190 17.78 6.16 -3.86
N PHE A 191 16.52 6.43 -4.22
CA PHE A 191 15.80 5.62 -5.22
C PHE A 191 15.65 6.30 -6.58
N GLU A 192 15.91 7.61 -6.64
CA GLU A 192 15.74 8.40 -7.85
C GLU A 192 16.67 7.89 -8.95
N ASN A 193 16.15 7.79 -10.19
CA ASN A 193 16.88 7.33 -11.37
C ASN A 193 17.45 5.89 -11.29
N ASN A 194 17.02 5.06 -10.34
CA ASN A 194 17.48 3.67 -10.22
C ASN A 194 16.32 2.68 -10.02
N ASP A 195 15.66 2.32 -11.12
CA ASP A 195 14.50 1.42 -11.10
C ASP A 195 14.85 0.00 -10.65
N GLU A 196 16.06 -0.51 -10.95
CA GLU A 196 16.48 -1.85 -10.48
C GLU A 196 16.68 -1.88 -8.96
N ARG A 197 17.16 -0.78 -8.37
CA ARG A 197 17.19 -0.61 -6.91
C ARG A 197 15.78 -0.58 -6.33
N VAL A 198 14.87 0.22 -6.90
CA VAL A 198 13.47 0.25 -6.45
C VAL A 198 12.84 -1.13 -6.47
N LYS A 199 13.01 -1.88 -7.56
CA LYS A 199 12.48 -3.24 -7.73
C LYS A 199 13.07 -4.24 -6.76
N SER A 200 14.37 -4.17 -6.52
CA SER A 200 15.06 -5.07 -5.58
C SER A 200 14.57 -4.89 -4.15
N TYR A 201 14.41 -3.63 -3.73
CA TYR A 201 14.10 -3.29 -2.34
C TYR A 201 12.59 -3.23 -2.02
N THR A 202 11.75 -2.85 -3.00
CA THR A 202 10.32 -2.61 -2.76
C THR A 202 9.40 -3.57 -3.53
N GLY A 203 9.91 -4.22 -4.58
CA GLY A 203 9.09 -5.02 -5.50
C GLY A 203 8.33 -4.22 -6.56
N LEU A 204 8.28 -2.89 -6.46
CA LEU A 204 7.68 -2.00 -7.45
C LEU A 204 8.57 -1.86 -8.69
N PRO A 205 7.99 -1.64 -9.89
CA PRO A 205 8.77 -1.69 -11.12
C PRO A 205 9.66 -0.45 -11.36
N THR A 206 9.24 0.74 -10.89
CA THR A 206 9.94 2.00 -11.17
C THR A 206 9.83 2.98 -10.00
N PHE A 207 10.76 3.93 -9.93
CA PHE A 207 10.73 5.04 -8.97
C PHE A 207 9.46 5.89 -9.12
N ALA A 208 8.98 6.09 -10.36
CA ALA A 208 7.76 6.85 -10.60
C ALA A 208 6.53 6.25 -9.88
N ILE A 209 6.38 4.93 -9.91
CA ILE A 209 5.28 4.24 -9.22
C ILE A 209 5.47 4.32 -7.70
N LEU A 210 6.69 4.14 -7.21
CA LEU A 210 7.00 4.29 -5.78
C LEU A 210 6.68 5.70 -5.28
N TRP A 211 7.07 6.73 -6.04
CA TRP A 211 6.82 8.12 -5.70
C TRP A 211 5.33 8.43 -5.68
N GLN A 212 4.59 8.03 -6.72
CA GLN A 212 3.13 8.22 -6.79
C GLN A 212 2.41 7.52 -5.64
N LEU A 213 2.75 6.26 -5.35
CA LEU A 213 2.21 5.52 -4.21
C LEU A 213 2.47 6.27 -2.91
N THR A 214 3.70 6.77 -2.72
CA THR A 214 4.07 7.50 -1.51
C THR A 214 3.33 8.82 -1.37
N THR A 215 3.32 9.65 -2.43
CA THR A 215 2.57 10.92 -2.45
C THR A 215 1.10 10.71 -2.12
N PHE A 216 0.52 9.62 -2.60
CA PHE A 216 -0.86 9.27 -2.34
C PHE A 216 -1.12 8.80 -0.90
N LEU A 217 -0.17 8.10 -0.28
CA LEU A 217 -0.25 7.64 1.11
C LEU A 217 0.04 8.77 2.12
N CYS A 218 0.92 9.70 1.79
CA CYS A 218 1.41 10.76 2.68
C CYS A 218 0.31 11.50 3.48
N PRO A 219 -0.82 11.93 2.89
CA PRO A 219 -1.86 12.66 3.63
C PRO A 219 -2.51 11.83 4.75
N SER A 220 -2.51 10.50 4.62
CA SER A 220 -3.09 9.59 5.61
C SER A 220 -2.05 9.05 6.60
N LEU A 221 -0.76 9.25 6.33
CA LEU A 221 0.32 8.92 7.25
C LEU A 221 0.46 10.07 8.24
N GLY A 222 -0.02 9.86 9.47
CA GLY A 222 0.16 10.84 10.54
C GLY A 222 1.63 11.25 10.73
N GLN A 223 1.86 12.40 11.35
CA GLN A 223 3.22 12.88 11.60
C GLN A 223 3.87 12.09 12.74
N THR A 224 5.07 11.57 12.49
CA THR A 224 5.95 10.98 13.50
C THR A 224 7.24 11.79 13.54
N THR A 225 7.76 12.09 14.73
CA THR A 225 8.94 12.94 14.90
C THR A 225 10.25 12.30 14.45
N SER A 226 10.33 10.96 14.40
CA SER A 226 11.57 10.23 14.14
C SER A 226 11.80 9.79 12.69
N ILE A 227 10.74 9.58 11.90
CA ILE A 227 10.83 9.06 10.53
C ILE A 227 9.83 9.79 9.64
N ASN A 228 10.27 10.20 8.45
CA ASN A 228 9.40 10.90 7.51
C ASN A 228 8.42 9.95 6.77
N PRO A 229 7.31 10.44 6.20
CA PRO A 229 6.33 9.59 5.53
C PRO A 229 6.89 8.69 4.41
N PHE A 230 7.86 9.18 3.63
CA PHE A 230 8.51 8.39 2.58
C PHE A 230 9.25 7.18 3.16
N GLN A 231 10.05 7.40 4.20
CA GLN A 231 10.79 6.34 4.88
C GLN A 231 9.84 5.32 5.54
N ARG A 232 8.68 5.74 6.07
CA ARG A 232 7.65 4.81 6.60
C ARG A 232 7.15 3.86 5.51
N VAL A 233 6.83 4.38 4.33
CA VAL A 233 6.38 3.57 3.18
C VAL A 233 7.50 2.61 2.75
N ILE A 234 8.73 3.09 2.62
CA ILE A 234 9.88 2.26 2.24
C ILE A 234 10.14 1.15 3.26
N LEU A 235 10.09 1.44 4.56
CA LEU A 235 10.27 0.45 5.62
C LEU A 235 9.25 -0.69 5.50
N VAL A 236 7.98 -0.37 5.23
CA VAL A 236 6.95 -1.39 5.01
C VAL A 236 7.20 -2.16 3.72
N LEU A 237 7.56 -1.49 2.63
CA LEU A 237 7.88 -2.17 1.38
C LEU A 237 9.09 -3.10 1.53
N PHE A 238 10.12 -2.71 2.28
CA PHE A 238 11.26 -3.56 2.63
C PHE A 238 10.80 -4.79 3.42
N LYS A 239 9.93 -4.59 4.41
CA LYS A 239 9.36 -5.69 5.20
C LYS A 239 8.56 -6.66 4.32
N LEU A 240 7.72 -6.17 3.41
CA LEU A 240 6.92 -7.03 2.52
C LEU A 240 7.79 -7.74 1.47
N LYS A 241 8.69 -6.99 0.82
CA LYS A 241 9.57 -7.46 -0.26
C LYS A 241 10.61 -8.45 0.25
N LEU A 242 11.36 -8.06 1.27
CA LEU A 242 12.55 -8.77 1.74
C LEU A 242 12.30 -9.61 3.01
N ASN A 243 11.15 -9.43 3.66
CA ASN A 243 10.84 -10.08 4.95
C ASN A 243 11.90 -9.82 6.03
N MET A 244 12.50 -8.63 6.03
CA MET A 244 13.60 -8.32 6.95
C MET A 244 13.15 -8.33 8.42
N PRO A 245 13.96 -8.87 9.36
CA PRO A 245 13.67 -8.79 10.79
C PRO A 245 13.54 -7.34 11.26
N ASN A 246 12.69 -7.10 12.27
CA ASN A 246 12.47 -5.75 12.79
C ASN A 246 13.74 -5.13 13.40
N GLN A 247 14.64 -5.96 13.94
CA GLN A 247 15.93 -5.50 14.45
C GLN A 247 16.79 -4.90 13.34
N VAL A 248 16.96 -5.62 12.23
CA VAL A 248 17.73 -5.16 11.06
C VAL A 248 17.13 -3.88 10.48
N LEU A 249 15.80 -3.81 10.35
CA LEU A 249 15.12 -2.57 9.95
C LEU A 249 15.34 -1.44 10.96
N GLY A 250 15.41 -1.74 12.25
CA GLY A 250 15.70 -0.75 13.29
C GLY A 250 17.09 -0.15 13.12
N ASP A 251 18.09 -1.00 12.90
CA ASP A 251 19.47 -0.59 12.64
C ASP A 251 19.57 0.26 11.36
N MET A 252 18.89 -0.16 10.29
CA MET A 252 18.87 0.54 8.98
C MET A 252 18.21 1.92 9.04
N PHE A 253 17.16 2.09 9.85
CA PHE A 253 16.40 3.33 9.95
C PHE A 253 16.69 4.12 11.23
N HIS A 254 17.70 3.69 12.01
CA HIS A 254 18.10 4.29 13.28
C HIS A 254 16.94 4.49 14.27
N VAL A 255 16.09 3.46 14.40
CA VAL A 255 14.98 3.43 15.35
C VAL A 255 14.90 2.09 16.07
N SER A 256 14.21 2.06 17.21
CA SER A 256 14.04 0.81 17.94
C SER A 256 13.20 -0.21 17.16
N SER A 257 13.42 -1.50 17.41
CA SER A 257 12.62 -2.61 16.83
C SER A 257 11.11 -2.47 17.14
N SER A 258 10.76 -1.92 18.31
CA SER A 258 9.38 -1.63 18.67
C SER A 258 8.78 -0.48 17.84
N THR A 259 9.56 0.56 17.54
CA THR A 259 9.19 1.63 16.61
C THR A 259 8.96 1.07 15.20
N VAL A 260 9.83 0.18 14.70
CA VAL A 260 9.63 -0.50 13.41
C VAL A 260 8.31 -1.26 13.37
N SER A 261 8.03 -2.05 14.42
CA SER A 261 6.77 -2.80 14.54
C SER A 261 5.54 -1.88 14.47
N LYS A 262 5.59 -0.76 15.20
CA LYS A 262 4.53 0.26 15.19
C LYS A 262 4.34 0.87 13.81
N ILE A 263 5.43 1.32 13.16
CA ILE A 263 5.40 1.91 11.82
C ILE A 263 4.87 0.91 10.80
N PHE A 264 5.31 -0.35 10.86
CA PHE A 264 4.87 -1.39 9.96
C PHE A 264 3.36 -1.55 9.99
N LEU A 265 2.79 -1.69 11.19
CA LEU A 265 1.36 -1.92 11.34
C LEU A 265 0.54 -0.69 10.96
N GLU A 266 0.89 0.51 11.45
CA GLU A 266 0.16 1.74 11.11
C GLU A 266 0.16 2.03 9.60
N THR A 267 1.31 1.88 8.96
CA THR A 267 1.45 2.17 7.53
C THR A 267 0.75 1.08 6.70
N LEU A 268 0.81 -0.19 7.12
CA LEU A 268 0.05 -1.28 6.51
C LEU A 268 -1.46 -1.04 6.61
N ASP A 269 -1.94 -0.56 7.76
CA ASP A 269 -3.35 -0.21 7.97
C ASP A 269 -3.78 0.91 7.02
N VAL A 270 -2.95 1.95 6.83
CA VAL A 270 -3.21 3.01 5.84
C VAL A 270 -3.24 2.44 4.42
N MET A 271 -2.27 1.62 4.03
CA MET A 271 -2.22 1.00 2.69
C MET A 271 -3.45 0.10 2.44
N TYR A 272 -3.88 -0.66 3.44
CA TYR A 272 -5.06 -1.51 3.37
C TYR A 272 -6.37 -0.70 3.34
N PHE A 273 -6.51 0.31 4.20
CA PHE A 273 -7.68 1.17 4.25
C PHE A 273 -7.86 1.91 2.91
N LEU A 274 -6.76 2.38 2.32
CA LEU A 274 -6.77 3.01 1.02
C LEU A 274 -7.26 2.06 -0.08
N TYR A 275 -6.83 0.80 -0.04
CA TYR A 275 -7.37 -0.24 -0.93
C TYR A 275 -8.89 -0.38 -0.77
N ILE A 276 -9.39 -0.52 0.47
CA ILE A 276 -10.82 -0.73 0.74
C ILE A 276 -11.66 0.47 0.29
N ASN A 277 -11.22 1.68 0.61
CA ASN A 277 -12.00 2.90 0.39
C ASN A 277 -11.94 3.39 -1.04
N LEU A 278 -10.82 3.14 -1.74
CA LEU A 278 -10.64 3.64 -3.09
C LEU A 278 -10.87 2.57 -4.16
N LYS A 279 -10.85 1.27 -3.82
CA LYS A 279 -11.12 0.14 -4.73
C LYS A 279 -10.39 0.25 -6.08
N GLN A 280 -9.17 0.81 -6.11
CA GLN A 280 -8.51 1.12 -7.39
C GLN A 280 -7.56 0.04 -7.88
N LEU A 281 -7.05 -0.82 -6.99
CA LEU A 281 -5.97 -1.74 -7.34
C LEU A 281 -6.46 -3.15 -7.66
N ILE A 282 -7.38 -3.73 -6.88
CA ILE A 282 -8.06 -4.99 -7.24
C ILE A 282 -9.49 -4.65 -7.61
N VAL A 283 -9.77 -4.65 -8.92
CA VAL A 283 -11.03 -4.18 -9.48
C VAL A 283 -11.67 -5.32 -10.26
N TRP A 284 -12.96 -5.54 -10.02
CA TRP A 284 -13.73 -6.40 -10.90
C TRP A 284 -13.88 -5.74 -12.27
N PRO A 285 -13.41 -6.37 -13.37
CA PRO A 285 -13.35 -5.74 -14.66
C PRO A 285 -14.74 -5.48 -15.22
N GLU A 286 -14.92 -4.33 -15.85
CA GLU A 286 -16.06 -4.12 -16.71
C GLU A 286 -15.99 -5.07 -17.91
N ARG A 287 -17.10 -5.75 -18.18
CA ARG A 287 -17.23 -6.77 -19.22
C ARG A 287 -16.77 -6.28 -20.59
N GLU A 288 -17.04 -5.03 -20.95
CA GLU A 288 -16.64 -4.48 -22.24
C GLU A 288 -15.11 -4.36 -22.36
N ASN A 289 -14.46 -3.80 -21.33
CA ASN A 289 -13.00 -3.66 -21.28
C ASN A 289 -12.30 -5.03 -21.31
N LEU A 290 -12.88 -6.01 -20.62
CA LEU A 290 -12.38 -7.38 -20.62
C LEU A 290 -12.46 -8.01 -22.02
N ARG A 291 -13.58 -7.84 -22.71
CA ARG A 291 -13.80 -8.38 -24.06
C ARG A 291 -12.89 -7.74 -25.10
N LYS A 292 -12.66 -6.43 -25.00
CA LYS A 292 -11.75 -5.66 -25.88
C LYS A 292 -10.31 -6.16 -25.76
N THR A 293 -9.88 -6.50 -24.55
CA THR A 293 -8.50 -6.89 -24.24
C THR A 293 -8.30 -8.41 -24.11
N MET A 294 -9.27 -9.22 -24.54
CA MET A 294 -9.24 -10.67 -24.38
C MET A 294 -8.05 -11.31 -25.13
N PRO A 295 -7.16 -12.06 -24.46
CA PRO A 295 -6.04 -12.68 -25.14
C PRO A 295 -6.48 -13.76 -26.14
N LYS A 296 -5.74 -13.90 -27.25
CA LYS A 296 -6.08 -14.78 -28.37
C LYS A 296 -6.26 -16.25 -27.96
N GLU A 297 -5.51 -16.72 -26.97
CA GLU A 297 -5.60 -18.10 -26.48
C GLU A 297 -6.96 -18.41 -25.86
N PHE A 298 -7.53 -17.47 -25.11
CA PHE A 298 -8.88 -17.60 -24.54
C PHE A 298 -9.94 -17.55 -25.64
N ILE A 299 -9.79 -16.65 -26.62
CA ILE A 299 -10.71 -16.52 -27.77
C ILE A 299 -10.80 -17.84 -28.53
N LYS A 300 -9.68 -18.51 -28.78
CA LYS A 300 -9.62 -19.79 -29.52
C LYS A 300 -10.37 -20.94 -28.83
N VAL A 301 -10.49 -20.92 -27.51
CA VAL A 301 -11.08 -22.03 -26.73
C VAL A 301 -12.53 -21.72 -26.31
N TYR A 302 -12.77 -20.50 -25.82
CA TYR A 302 -14.02 -20.12 -25.16
C TYR A 302 -14.63 -18.81 -25.70
N GLY A 303 -14.06 -18.25 -26.78
CA GLY A 303 -14.46 -16.94 -27.29
C GLY A 303 -14.14 -15.82 -26.29
N ARG A 304 -15.00 -14.80 -26.24
CA ARG A 304 -14.82 -13.63 -25.36
C ARG A 304 -15.67 -13.70 -24.08
N ARG A 305 -16.02 -14.91 -23.63
CA ARG A 305 -16.90 -15.11 -22.46
C ARG A 305 -16.15 -15.29 -21.15
N VAL A 306 -14.86 -15.66 -21.18
CA VAL A 306 -14.08 -15.92 -19.97
C VAL A 306 -13.93 -14.63 -19.17
N THR A 307 -14.54 -14.60 -18.00
CA THR A 307 -14.53 -13.42 -17.12
C THR A 307 -13.37 -13.48 -16.15
N ILE A 308 -13.19 -14.64 -15.51
CA ILE A 308 -12.22 -14.81 -14.45
C ILE A 308 -11.73 -16.25 -14.33
N ILE A 309 -10.50 -16.40 -13.89
CA ILE A 309 -9.86 -17.66 -13.54
C ILE A 309 -9.67 -17.65 -12.04
N ILE A 310 -10.19 -18.65 -11.34
CA ILE A 310 -10.09 -18.73 -9.88
C ILE A 310 -9.19 -19.86 -9.43
N ASP A 311 -8.55 -19.63 -8.29
CA ASP A 311 -7.78 -20.64 -7.59
C ASP A 311 -7.68 -20.31 -6.10
N CYS A 312 -7.40 -21.33 -5.29
CA CYS A 312 -7.10 -21.15 -3.88
C CYS A 312 -5.58 -21.23 -3.69
N PHE A 313 -5.04 -20.36 -2.86
CA PHE A 313 -3.65 -20.45 -2.43
C PHE A 313 -3.53 -20.40 -0.91
N GLU A 314 -2.47 -20.99 -0.41
CA GLU A 314 -2.21 -21.13 1.02
C GLU A 314 -0.92 -20.40 1.41
N ILE A 315 -0.94 -19.72 2.55
CA ILE A 315 0.24 -19.14 3.20
C ILE A 315 0.49 -19.91 4.48
N PHE A 316 1.71 -20.39 4.67
CA PHE A 316 2.08 -21.12 5.88
C PHE A 316 2.03 -20.20 7.09
N ILE A 317 1.48 -20.72 8.17
CA ILE A 317 1.43 -20.06 9.47
C ILE A 317 2.12 -20.96 10.49
N GLU A 318 2.66 -20.36 11.54
CA GLU A 318 3.12 -21.10 12.70
C GLU A 318 2.00 -22.00 13.24
N LYS A 319 2.38 -23.08 13.94
CA LYS A 319 1.42 -24.01 14.53
C LYS A 319 0.63 -23.30 15.64
N PRO A 320 -0.71 -23.19 15.56
CA PRO A 320 -1.50 -22.64 16.65
C PRO A 320 -1.38 -23.50 17.91
N SER A 321 -1.34 -22.88 19.09
CA SER A 321 -1.31 -23.61 20.37
C SER A 321 -2.62 -24.32 20.69
N SER A 322 -3.75 -23.80 20.17
CA SER A 322 -5.07 -24.41 20.32
C SER A 322 -5.25 -25.59 19.36
N VAL A 323 -5.61 -26.76 19.89
CA VAL A 323 -5.86 -27.98 19.10
C VAL A 323 -6.97 -27.76 18.06
N LYS A 324 -8.04 -27.05 18.43
CA LYS A 324 -9.15 -26.75 17.51
C LYS A 324 -8.66 -25.92 16.32
N SER A 325 -7.97 -24.82 16.59
CA SER A 325 -7.45 -23.95 15.54
C SER A 325 -6.35 -24.61 14.73
N GLN A 326 -5.55 -25.48 15.34
CA GLN A 326 -4.58 -26.31 14.62
C GLN A 326 -5.30 -27.23 13.63
N ALA A 327 -6.37 -27.91 14.04
CA ALA A 327 -7.13 -28.80 13.16
C ALA A 327 -7.81 -28.04 11.99
N GLU A 328 -8.34 -26.84 12.26
CA GLU A 328 -8.98 -25.99 11.25
C GLU A 328 -7.99 -25.42 10.23
N THR A 329 -6.77 -25.10 10.67
CA THR A 329 -5.74 -24.52 9.80
C THR A 329 -4.84 -25.56 9.14
N PHE A 330 -4.91 -26.82 9.54
CA PHE A 330 -4.06 -27.87 8.98
C PHE A 330 -4.46 -28.20 7.54
N SER A 331 -3.60 -27.85 6.60
CA SER A 331 -3.72 -28.27 5.21
C SER A 331 -3.20 -29.69 5.07
N SER A 332 -4.10 -30.66 4.88
CA SER A 332 -3.72 -32.06 4.65
C SER A 332 -2.86 -32.22 3.40
N TYR A 333 -3.07 -31.38 2.38
CA TYR A 333 -2.33 -31.42 1.13
C TYR A 333 -0.89 -30.90 1.29
N LYS A 334 -0.67 -29.88 2.13
CA LYS A 334 0.66 -29.31 2.38
C LYS A 334 1.37 -29.85 3.62
N HIS A 335 0.69 -30.66 4.43
CA HIS A 335 1.18 -31.15 5.72
C HIS A 335 1.67 -30.01 6.64
N HIS A 336 1.02 -28.85 6.58
CA HIS A 336 1.38 -27.66 7.36
C HIS A 336 0.12 -26.88 7.76
N ASN A 337 0.20 -26.15 8.87
CA ASN A 337 -0.81 -25.15 9.21
C ASN A 337 -0.72 -23.98 8.22
N ALA A 338 -1.85 -23.60 7.63
CA ALA A 338 -1.91 -22.55 6.62
C ALA A 338 -3.18 -21.69 6.75
N ALA A 339 -3.09 -20.47 6.23
CA ALA A 339 -4.23 -19.63 5.90
C ALA A 339 -4.50 -19.74 4.39
N LYS A 340 -5.75 -20.02 4.01
CA LYS A 340 -6.21 -20.19 2.63
C LYS A 340 -6.94 -18.95 2.14
N TYR A 341 -6.70 -18.58 0.89
CA TYR A 341 -7.29 -17.42 0.22
C TYR A 341 -7.78 -17.81 -1.17
N LEU A 342 -8.97 -17.34 -1.54
CA LEU A 342 -9.45 -17.39 -2.92
C LEU A 342 -8.95 -16.17 -3.67
N ILE A 343 -8.35 -16.40 -4.84
CA ILE A 343 -7.96 -15.36 -5.78
C ILE A 343 -8.71 -15.52 -7.09
N GLY A 344 -9.14 -14.40 -7.66
CA GLY A 344 -9.67 -14.33 -9.01
C GLY A 344 -8.77 -13.47 -9.90
N VAL A 345 -8.37 -14.03 -11.04
CA VAL A 345 -7.46 -13.41 -12.00
C VAL A 345 -8.14 -13.30 -13.36
N THR A 346 -8.08 -12.12 -13.98
CA THR A 346 -8.61 -11.91 -15.32
C THR A 346 -7.78 -12.69 -16.36
N PRO A 347 -8.34 -12.98 -17.56
CA PRO A 347 -7.55 -13.47 -18.70
C PRO A 347 -6.26 -12.68 -18.98
N GLN A 348 -6.20 -11.39 -18.66
CA GLN A 348 -5.04 -10.51 -18.81
C GLN A 348 -4.02 -10.65 -17.66
N ALA A 349 -4.19 -11.65 -16.79
CA ALA A 349 -3.35 -11.92 -15.63
C ALA A 349 -3.32 -10.78 -14.59
N THR A 350 -4.41 -10.02 -14.47
CA THR A 350 -4.58 -9.01 -13.40
C THR A 350 -5.41 -9.58 -12.26
N VAL A 351 -5.04 -9.30 -11.02
CA VAL A 351 -5.83 -9.72 -9.86
C VAL A 351 -7.12 -8.89 -9.85
N SER A 352 -8.26 -9.55 -9.80
CA SER A 352 -9.59 -8.93 -9.86
C SER A 352 -10.46 -9.28 -8.66
N PHE A 353 -10.08 -10.29 -7.88
CA PHE A 353 -10.77 -10.67 -6.66
C PHE A 353 -9.78 -11.29 -5.69
N LEU A 354 -9.99 -11.03 -4.39
CA LEU A 354 -9.22 -11.61 -3.30
C LEU A 354 -10.13 -11.73 -2.07
N SER A 355 -10.24 -12.93 -1.50
CA SER A 355 -11.03 -13.14 -0.29
C SER A 355 -10.28 -12.76 0.98
N LYS A 356 -11.00 -12.70 2.12
CA LYS A 356 -10.39 -12.82 3.45
C LYS A 356 -9.78 -14.22 3.66
N GLY A 357 -8.95 -14.36 4.69
CA GLY A 357 -8.28 -15.60 5.03
C GLY A 357 -9.21 -16.63 5.68
N TRP A 358 -9.01 -17.89 5.31
CA TRP A 358 -9.69 -19.07 5.86
C TRP A 358 -8.68 -20.04 6.47
N GLY A 359 -9.12 -20.97 7.32
CA GLY A 359 -8.25 -22.07 7.72
C GLY A 359 -7.86 -22.93 6.50
N GLY A 360 -6.61 -23.41 6.46
CA GLY A 360 -6.08 -24.22 5.36
C GLY A 360 -6.92 -25.46 5.02
N ARG A 361 -7.66 -26.02 6.00
CA ARG A 361 -8.52 -27.19 5.78
C ARG A 361 -9.83 -26.87 5.04
N THR A 362 -10.23 -25.61 4.95
CA THR A 362 -11.53 -25.22 4.38
C THR A 362 -11.62 -25.62 2.90
N ASN A 363 -12.75 -26.20 2.50
CA ASN A 363 -13.00 -26.58 1.10
C ASN A 363 -13.12 -25.34 0.20
N ASP A 364 -12.51 -25.39 -0.98
CA ASP A 364 -12.54 -24.35 -2.01
C ASP A 364 -13.95 -23.95 -2.42
N LYS A 365 -14.88 -24.93 -2.48
CA LYS A 365 -16.32 -24.66 -2.68
C LYS A 365 -16.85 -23.70 -1.61
N HIS A 366 -16.61 -24.01 -0.34
CA HIS A 366 -17.09 -23.23 0.78
C HIS A 366 -16.50 -21.81 0.76
N VAL A 367 -15.18 -21.70 0.58
CA VAL A 367 -14.50 -20.38 0.46
C VAL A 367 -15.13 -19.55 -0.66
N THR A 368 -15.44 -20.16 -1.80
CA THR A 368 -16.03 -19.46 -2.95
C THR A 368 -17.44 -18.95 -2.66
N GLU A 369 -18.27 -19.77 -2.01
CA GLU A 369 -19.67 -19.44 -1.73
C GLU A 369 -19.84 -18.36 -0.65
N THR A 370 -18.89 -18.24 0.28
CA THR A 370 -19.00 -17.35 1.44
C THR A 370 -18.11 -16.10 1.35
N SER A 371 -17.15 -16.05 0.44
CA SER A 371 -16.21 -14.94 0.30
C SER A 371 -16.78 -13.68 -0.39
N GLY A 372 -18.03 -13.72 -0.86
CA GLY A 372 -18.63 -12.66 -1.67
C GLY A 372 -18.19 -12.68 -3.14
N PHE A 373 -17.45 -13.71 -3.58
CA PHE A 373 -17.04 -13.88 -4.98
C PHE A 373 -18.24 -13.89 -5.93
N LEU A 374 -19.26 -14.71 -5.62
CA LEU A 374 -20.43 -14.93 -6.46
C LEU A 374 -21.24 -13.64 -6.70
N ASP A 375 -21.14 -12.64 -5.82
CA ASP A 375 -21.88 -11.38 -5.95
C ASP A 375 -21.33 -10.46 -7.04
N ASN A 376 -20.12 -10.74 -7.53
CA ASN A 376 -19.52 -10.01 -8.65
C ASN A 376 -19.89 -10.58 -10.01
N LEU A 377 -20.45 -11.80 -10.05
CA LEU A 377 -20.79 -12.48 -11.30
C LEU A 377 -21.99 -11.85 -11.98
N GLN A 378 -21.91 -11.75 -13.30
CA GLN A 378 -22.96 -11.24 -14.16
C GLN A 378 -23.45 -12.33 -15.12
N HIS A 379 -24.70 -12.20 -15.58
CA HIS A 379 -25.33 -13.13 -16.53
C HIS A 379 -24.43 -13.38 -17.76
N GLY A 380 -24.12 -14.66 -18.03
CA GLY A 380 -23.31 -15.11 -19.15
C GLY A 380 -21.80 -15.10 -18.91
N ASP A 381 -21.34 -14.79 -17.70
CA ASP A 381 -19.93 -14.92 -17.33
C ASP A 381 -19.47 -16.39 -17.37
N LEU A 382 -18.22 -16.59 -17.79
CA LEU A 382 -17.58 -17.90 -17.80
C LEU A 382 -16.36 -17.89 -16.86
N ILE A 383 -16.41 -18.72 -15.83
CA ILE A 383 -15.33 -18.91 -14.84
C ILE A 383 -14.52 -20.15 -15.21
N LEU A 384 -13.19 -20.06 -15.12
CA LEU A 384 -12.29 -21.21 -15.23
C LEU A 384 -11.75 -21.54 -13.83
N ALA A 385 -11.84 -22.81 -13.40
CA ALA A 385 -11.44 -23.21 -12.06
C ALA A 385 -10.84 -24.62 -12.03
N ASP A 386 -10.19 -24.98 -10.91
CA ASP A 386 -9.74 -26.36 -10.71
C ASP A 386 -10.90 -27.32 -10.51
N ARG A 387 -10.61 -28.60 -10.63
CA ARG A 387 -11.53 -29.71 -10.37
C ARG A 387 -12.08 -29.70 -8.93
N GLU A 388 -11.35 -29.10 -7.99
CA GLU A 388 -11.77 -28.97 -6.59
C GLU A 388 -12.91 -27.94 -6.38
N PHE A 389 -13.19 -27.10 -7.38
CA PHE A 389 -14.26 -26.10 -7.35
C PHE A 389 -15.61 -26.66 -7.82
N ASP A 390 -16.25 -27.47 -6.98
CA ASP A 390 -17.62 -27.98 -7.21
C ASP A 390 -18.71 -26.93 -6.92
N ILE A 391 -18.67 -25.83 -7.69
CA ILE A 391 -19.51 -24.63 -7.53
C ILE A 391 -20.52 -24.43 -8.68
N SER A 392 -20.75 -25.44 -9.52
CA SER A 392 -21.54 -25.27 -10.74
C SER A 392 -22.97 -24.83 -10.49
N GLU A 393 -23.60 -25.34 -9.43
CA GLU A 393 -24.95 -24.94 -9.02
C GLU A 393 -24.97 -23.48 -8.54
N SER A 394 -24.06 -23.12 -7.63
CA SER A 394 -23.93 -21.78 -7.05
C SER A 394 -23.62 -20.72 -8.11
N VAL A 395 -22.83 -21.07 -9.13
CA VAL A 395 -22.54 -20.21 -10.29
C VAL A 395 -23.74 -20.12 -11.25
N ALA A 396 -24.47 -21.22 -11.46
CA ALA A 396 -25.67 -21.24 -12.30
C ALA A 396 -26.80 -20.36 -11.73
N LEU A 397 -26.91 -20.23 -10.40
CA LEU A 397 -27.85 -19.31 -9.75
C LEU A 397 -27.57 -17.83 -10.09
N LYS A 398 -26.34 -17.49 -10.50
CA LYS A 398 -25.97 -16.15 -11.01
C LYS A 398 -26.09 -16.05 -12.54
N HIS A 399 -26.69 -17.05 -13.18
CA HIS A 399 -26.73 -17.21 -14.64
C HIS A 399 -25.35 -17.19 -15.31
N ALA A 400 -24.33 -17.69 -14.61
CA ALA A 400 -22.97 -17.83 -15.10
C ALA A 400 -22.63 -19.32 -15.30
N GLU A 401 -21.47 -19.60 -15.88
CA GLU A 401 -20.99 -20.94 -16.18
C GLU A 401 -19.59 -21.13 -15.60
N VAL A 402 -19.32 -22.27 -14.96
CA VAL A 402 -17.96 -22.65 -14.54
C VAL A 402 -17.44 -23.82 -15.37
N LYS A 403 -16.18 -23.74 -15.80
CA LYS A 403 -15.46 -24.83 -16.47
C LYS A 403 -14.37 -25.38 -15.55
N ILE A 404 -14.56 -26.63 -15.17
CA ILE A 404 -13.62 -27.46 -14.42
C ILE A 404 -13.25 -28.70 -15.24
N PRO A 405 -12.09 -29.34 -15.00
CA PRO A 405 -11.74 -30.63 -15.60
C PRO A 405 -12.83 -31.69 -15.40
N ALA A 406 -13.01 -32.57 -16.39
CA ALA A 406 -14.01 -33.63 -16.31
C ALA A 406 -13.70 -34.61 -15.16
N PHE A 407 -14.75 -35.01 -14.43
CA PHE A 407 -14.62 -36.03 -13.39
C PHE A 407 -14.50 -37.42 -14.02
N THR A 408 -13.56 -38.20 -13.51
CA THR A 408 -13.40 -39.61 -13.91
C THR A 408 -14.58 -40.49 -13.46
N LYS A 409 -15.39 -40.12 -12.46
CA LYS A 409 -16.62 -40.81 -11.98
C LYS A 409 -16.62 -42.36 -12.15
N GLY A 410 -15.54 -43.02 -11.76
CA GLY A 410 -15.41 -44.49 -11.87
C GLY A 410 -15.11 -45.05 -13.27
N ARG A 411 -14.98 -44.21 -14.29
CA ARG A 411 -14.52 -44.58 -15.64
C ARG A 411 -13.00 -44.80 -15.64
N LYS A 412 -12.54 -45.87 -16.30
CA LYS A 412 -11.12 -46.18 -16.46
C LYS A 412 -10.36 -45.12 -17.27
N GLN A 413 -11.00 -44.52 -18.27
CA GLN A 413 -10.43 -43.47 -19.11
C GLN A 413 -11.51 -42.45 -19.54
N LEU A 414 -11.10 -41.18 -19.72
CA LEU A 414 -11.93 -40.13 -20.31
C LEU A 414 -11.86 -40.21 -21.84
N PRO A 415 -12.93 -39.85 -22.57
CA PRO A 415 -12.89 -39.79 -24.03
C PRO A 415 -11.88 -38.74 -24.51
N ALA A 416 -11.33 -38.94 -25.70
CA ALA A 416 -10.28 -38.09 -26.26
C ALA A 416 -10.70 -36.59 -26.34
N SER A 417 -11.98 -36.32 -26.62
CA SER A 417 -12.54 -34.96 -26.64
C SER A 417 -12.47 -34.27 -25.27
N GLU A 418 -12.81 -34.98 -24.18
CA GLU A 418 -12.72 -34.46 -22.81
C GLU A 418 -11.27 -34.28 -22.36
N ILE A 419 -10.36 -35.17 -22.79
CA ILE A 419 -8.91 -35.03 -22.55
C ILE A 419 -8.40 -33.75 -23.22
N ILE A 420 -8.76 -33.51 -24.49
CA ILE A 420 -8.35 -32.30 -25.23
C ILE A 420 -8.91 -31.05 -24.55
N ALA A 421 -10.19 -31.05 -24.15
CA ALA A 421 -10.82 -29.94 -23.45
C ALA A 421 -10.13 -29.65 -22.10
N THR A 422 -9.83 -30.69 -21.33
CA THR A 422 -9.11 -30.58 -20.04
C THR A 422 -7.71 -30.02 -20.23
N ARG A 423 -6.97 -30.45 -21.26
CA ARG A 423 -5.65 -29.90 -21.60
C ARG A 423 -5.72 -28.42 -21.98
N LYS A 424 -6.73 -28.02 -22.76
CA LYS A 424 -6.95 -26.60 -23.12
C LYS A 424 -7.27 -25.76 -21.87
N LEU A 425 -8.13 -26.26 -20.99
CA LEU A 425 -8.47 -25.60 -19.72
C LEU A 425 -7.24 -25.44 -18.82
N ALA A 426 -6.45 -26.50 -18.62
CA ALA A 426 -5.24 -26.47 -17.81
C ALA A 426 -4.22 -25.43 -18.32
N ARG A 427 -4.03 -25.35 -19.64
CA ARG A 427 -3.17 -24.34 -20.27
C ARG A 427 -3.63 -22.91 -20.01
N LEU A 428 -4.94 -22.67 -19.99
CA LEU A 428 -5.47 -21.33 -19.68
C LEU A 428 -5.38 -21.04 -18.18
N ARG A 429 -5.62 -22.05 -17.33
CA ARG A 429 -5.55 -21.89 -15.88
C ARG A 429 -4.16 -21.53 -15.36
N ILE A 430 -3.08 -21.94 -16.01
CA ILE A 430 -1.70 -21.60 -15.58
C ILE A 430 -1.47 -20.10 -15.33
N HIS A 431 -2.31 -19.22 -15.90
CA HIS A 431 -2.28 -17.77 -15.65
C HIS A 431 -2.49 -17.43 -14.16
N VAL A 432 -3.45 -18.07 -13.47
CA VAL A 432 -3.70 -17.80 -12.03
C VAL A 432 -2.53 -18.29 -11.18
N GLU A 433 -1.98 -19.47 -11.49
CA GLU A 433 -0.82 -20.05 -10.82
C GLU A 433 0.42 -19.15 -11.00
N ARG A 434 0.63 -18.59 -12.19
CA ARG A 434 1.70 -17.64 -12.48
C ARG A 434 1.55 -16.35 -11.68
N VAL A 435 0.33 -15.83 -11.51
CA VAL A 435 0.07 -14.65 -10.69
C VAL A 435 0.38 -14.94 -9.21
N ILE A 436 -0.09 -16.06 -8.67
CA ILE A 436 0.21 -16.49 -7.29
C ILE A 436 1.73 -16.67 -7.11
N GLY A 437 2.39 -17.37 -8.03
CA GLY A 437 3.84 -17.57 -8.00
C GLY A 437 4.62 -16.26 -8.09
N SER A 438 4.17 -15.33 -8.93
CA SER A 438 4.77 -13.99 -9.05
C SER A 438 4.61 -13.18 -7.77
N ALA A 439 3.44 -13.20 -7.14
CA ALA A 439 3.22 -12.54 -5.85
C ALA A 439 4.19 -13.06 -4.78
N ARG A 440 4.33 -14.39 -4.67
CA ARG A 440 5.26 -15.04 -3.73
C ARG A 440 6.70 -14.68 -4.04
N ASN A 441 7.14 -14.81 -5.30
CA ASN A 441 8.52 -14.47 -5.71
C ASN A 441 8.84 -12.99 -5.52
N LYS A 442 7.83 -12.13 -5.68
CA LYS A 442 7.99 -10.68 -5.50
C LYS A 442 8.01 -10.30 -4.03
N TYR A 443 7.19 -10.88 -3.17
CA TYR A 443 7.10 -10.51 -1.76
C TYR A 443 7.46 -11.71 -0.88
N SER A 444 8.70 -11.74 -0.39
CA SER A 444 9.24 -12.87 0.38
C SER A 444 8.46 -13.14 1.66
N ILE A 445 7.74 -12.14 2.20
CA ILE A 445 6.85 -12.34 3.36
C ILE A 445 5.79 -13.41 3.08
N LEU A 446 5.29 -13.51 1.85
CA LEU A 446 4.27 -14.50 1.45
C LEU A 446 4.84 -15.92 1.26
N GLN A 447 6.16 -16.07 1.23
CA GLN A 447 6.84 -17.38 1.17
C GLN A 447 7.18 -17.92 2.56
N SER A 448 7.38 -17.01 3.52
CA SER A 448 7.77 -17.37 4.88
C SER A 448 6.60 -17.94 5.68
N THR A 449 6.92 -18.71 6.71
CA THR A 449 5.95 -19.10 7.73
C THR A 449 5.59 -17.88 8.57
N ILE A 450 4.33 -17.49 8.52
CA ILE A 450 3.81 -16.28 9.18
C ILE A 450 3.61 -16.53 10.68
N PRO A 451 4.05 -15.60 11.54
CA PRO A 451 3.83 -15.71 12.98
C PRO A 451 2.36 -15.76 13.39
N ILE A 452 2.01 -16.52 14.43
CA ILE A 452 0.61 -16.57 14.96
C ILE A 452 0.10 -15.18 15.34
N THR A 453 0.99 -14.28 15.77
CA THR A 453 0.62 -12.90 16.12
C THR A 453 0.00 -12.12 14.96
N PHE A 454 0.28 -12.50 13.71
CA PHE A 454 -0.28 -11.86 12.52
C PHE A 454 -1.71 -12.36 12.19
N LEU A 455 -2.19 -13.38 12.90
CA LEU A 455 -3.58 -13.86 12.82
C LEU A 455 -4.50 -13.18 13.86
N GLN A 456 -4.02 -12.11 14.51
CA GLN A 456 -4.80 -11.31 15.44
C GLN A 456 -5.36 -10.08 14.72
N SER A 457 -6.60 -9.70 15.05
CA SER A 457 -7.09 -8.36 14.74
C SER A 457 -6.66 -7.39 15.85
N ARG A 458 -6.28 -6.18 15.46
CA ARG A 458 -5.86 -5.10 16.37
C ARG A 458 -6.99 -4.12 16.69
N ASP A 459 -7.97 -4.00 15.79
CA ASP A 459 -9.04 -3.01 15.84
C ASP A 459 -10.42 -3.71 15.92
N ASP A 460 -11.49 -2.92 16.04
CA ASP A 460 -12.87 -3.44 15.90
C ASP A 460 -13.21 -3.82 14.45
N ASP A 461 -12.33 -3.54 13.49
CA ASP A 461 -12.41 -4.10 12.15
C ASP A 461 -12.03 -5.59 12.22
N ASP A 462 -12.96 -6.48 11.88
CA ASP A 462 -12.78 -7.95 11.86
C ASP A 462 -11.80 -8.41 10.75
N CYS A 463 -10.62 -7.77 10.67
CA CYS A 463 -9.57 -8.01 9.68
C CYS A 463 -8.23 -8.24 10.38
N VAL A 464 -7.64 -9.43 10.16
CA VAL A 464 -6.35 -9.80 10.76
C VAL A 464 -5.19 -9.17 9.99
N ILE A 465 -4.03 -9.03 10.63
CA ILE A 465 -2.83 -8.42 10.01
C ILE A 465 -2.44 -9.16 8.72
N LEU A 466 -2.52 -10.50 8.71
CA LEU A 466 -2.20 -11.29 7.52
C LEU A 466 -3.10 -10.95 6.32
N ASP A 467 -4.40 -10.72 6.53
CA ASP A 467 -5.32 -10.34 5.46
C ASP A 467 -4.93 -8.97 4.86
N LYS A 468 -4.49 -8.04 5.70
CA LYS A 468 -3.96 -6.73 5.26
C LYS A 468 -2.68 -6.91 4.44
N ILE A 469 -1.72 -7.74 4.91
CA ILE A 469 -0.48 -8.06 4.18
C ILE A 469 -0.79 -8.63 2.80
N VAL A 470 -1.64 -9.66 2.75
CA VAL A 470 -2.03 -10.35 1.51
C VAL A 470 -2.67 -9.37 0.54
N THR A 471 -3.65 -8.62 1.01
CA THR A 471 -4.36 -7.61 0.21
C THR A 471 -3.40 -6.56 -0.36
N VAL A 472 -2.51 -6.01 0.46
CA VAL A 472 -1.54 -5.01 0.02
C VAL A 472 -0.57 -5.61 -1.00
N CYS A 473 0.00 -6.79 -0.76
CA CYS A 473 0.93 -7.42 -1.69
C CYS A 473 0.31 -7.65 -3.08
N PHE A 474 -0.91 -8.21 -3.14
CA PHE A 474 -1.60 -8.44 -4.41
C PHE A 474 -2.08 -7.13 -5.07
N SER A 475 -2.40 -6.10 -4.28
CA SER A 475 -2.71 -4.76 -4.81
C SER A 475 -1.48 -4.11 -5.45
N LEU A 476 -0.32 -4.18 -4.80
CA LEU A 476 0.95 -3.68 -5.34
C LEU A 476 1.41 -4.50 -6.56
N LEU A 477 1.07 -5.80 -6.63
CA LEU A 477 1.34 -6.61 -7.81
C LEU A 477 0.60 -6.08 -9.05
N ASN A 478 -0.62 -5.57 -8.90
CA ASN A 478 -1.37 -4.96 -10.00
C ASN A 478 -0.80 -3.62 -10.51
N LEU A 479 0.12 -3.00 -9.77
CA LEU A 479 0.91 -1.85 -10.24
C LEU A 479 2.10 -2.26 -11.12
N CYS A 480 2.43 -3.55 -11.15
CA CYS A 480 3.51 -4.06 -11.97
C CYS A 480 3.03 -4.34 -13.41
N PRO A 481 3.95 -4.36 -14.40
CA PRO A 481 3.62 -4.79 -15.75
C PRO A 481 2.96 -6.17 -15.77
N ALA A 482 2.03 -6.37 -16.71
CA ALA A 482 1.30 -7.63 -16.85
C ALA A 482 2.25 -8.83 -17.01
N LEU A 483 1.94 -9.92 -16.31
CA LEU A 483 2.78 -11.11 -16.23
C LEU A 483 2.68 -12.00 -17.49
N VAL A 484 1.73 -11.70 -18.38
CA VAL A 484 1.48 -12.46 -19.59
C VAL A 484 1.54 -11.51 -20.77
N LYS A 485 2.45 -11.81 -21.71
CA LYS A 485 2.66 -11.08 -22.97
C LYS A 485 1.79 -11.66 -24.08
#